data_AF-X1RL84-F1
#
_entry.id   AF-X1RL84-F1
#
_cell.length_a   1.000
_cell.length_b   1.000
_cell.length_c   1.000
_cell.angle_alpha   90.00
_cell.angle_beta   90.00
_cell.angle_gamma   90.00
#
_symmetry.space_group_name_H-M   'P 1'
#
loop_
_entity.id
_entity.type
_entity.pdbx_description
1 polymer ?
#
loop_
_entity_poly.entity_id
_entity_poly.type
_entity_poly.pdbx_seq_one_letter_code
_entity_poly.pdbx_strand_id
1 'polypeptide(L)'
;MSELTLTNNMKIVSSPCTSTAYIGVPIFYLACDEIGHFFVEGPKADSEILRHLFPRMSQFKEAKWILISTPAGKQGSLWNYYEEGFKKHKRLTAQSDSLFMNPLVNKAFLKREKSLSLTLSSLTALTITW
;
A
#
# COMPACT_ATOMS: atom_id res chain seq x y z
N MET A 1 4.42 6.51 16.69
CA MET A 1 4.00 5.10 16.62
C MET A 1 2.73 4.98 17.43
N SER A 2 1.66 4.50 16.81
CA SER A 2 0.36 4.26 17.47
C SER A 2 0.11 2.76 17.50
N GLU A 3 -0.39 2.24 18.63
CA GLU A 3 -0.71 0.81 18.76
C GLU A 3 -2.10 0.60 19.37
N LEU A 4 -2.78 -0.45 18.91
CA LEU A 4 -4.05 -0.94 19.44
C LEU A 4 -3.91 -2.43 19.74
N THR A 5 -4.19 -2.82 20.98
CA THR A 5 -4.20 -4.23 21.39
C THR A 5 -5.62 -4.78 21.36
N LEU A 6 -5.83 -5.87 20.62
CA LEU A 6 -7.10 -6.56 20.51
C LEU A 6 -7.29 -7.55 21.67
N THR A 7 -8.52 -8.03 21.88
CA THR A 7 -8.86 -8.97 22.95
C THR A 7 -8.15 -10.32 22.85
N ASN A 8 -7.69 -10.69 21.65
CA ASN A 8 -6.90 -11.89 21.38
C ASN A 8 -5.37 -11.65 21.50
N ASN A 9 -4.95 -10.52 22.10
CA ASN A 9 -3.57 -10.09 22.26
C ASN A 9 -2.82 -9.79 20.95
N MET A 10 -3.50 -9.73 19.80
CA MET A 10 -2.90 -9.19 18.59
C MET A 10 -2.76 -7.68 18.69
N LYS A 11 -1.69 -7.14 18.11
CA LYS A 11 -1.44 -5.70 18.05
C LYS A 11 -1.57 -5.19 16.62
N ILE A 12 -2.36 -4.13 16.44
CA ILE A 12 -2.34 -3.31 15.23
C ILE A 12 -1.39 -2.14 15.52
N VAL A 13 -0.34 -2.00 14.71
CA VAL A 13 0.67 -0.97 14.90
C VAL A 13 0.76 -0.12 13.65
N SER A 14 0.67 1.20 13.81
CA SER A 14 0.92 2.18 12.77
C SER A 14 2.20 2.95 13.08
N SER A 15 3.11 2.97 12.12
CA SER A 15 4.34 3.77 12.19
C SER A 15 4.77 4.24 10.81
N PRO A 16 5.55 5.34 10.74
CA PRO A 16 6.18 5.74 9.49
C PRO A 16 7.11 4.64 8.99
N CYS A 17 7.19 4.49 7.68
CA CYS A 17 8.02 3.46 7.07
C CYS A 17 9.48 3.93 6.98
N THR A 18 10.36 3.33 7.79
CA THR A 18 11.81 3.53 7.72
C THR A 18 12.49 2.23 7.29
N SER A 19 13.68 2.30 6.71
CA SER A 19 14.45 1.11 6.28
C SER A 19 14.77 0.14 7.41
N THR A 20 14.71 0.59 8.67
CA THR A 20 14.96 -0.22 9.87
C THR A 20 13.69 -0.64 10.62
N ALA A 21 12.51 -0.21 10.16
CA ALA A 21 11.27 -0.46 10.87
C ALA A 21 10.96 -1.97 10.98
N TYR A 22 10.51 -2.40 12.16
CA TYR A 22 9.98 -3.74 12.44
C TYR A 22 10.94 -4.92 12.24
N ILE A 23 12.26 -4.67 12.23
CA ILE A 23 13.26 -5.74 12.34
C ILE A 23 13.02 -6.52 13.64
N GLY A 24 12.88 -7.84 13.52
CA GLY A 24 12.68 -8.75 14.66
C GLY A 24 11.23 -8.94 15.09
N VAL A 25 10.28 -8.17 14.53
CA VAL A 25 8.87 -8.27 14.86
C VAL A 25 8.16 -9.22 13.89
N PRO A 26 7.45 -10.26 14.37
CA PRO A 26 6.65 -11.12 13.50
C PRO A 26 5.42 -10.36 12.96
N ILE A 27 5.16 -10.49 11.66
CA ILE A 27 4.07 -9.75 10.99
C ILE A 27 3.10 -10.75 10.35
N PHE A 28 1.90 -10.89 10.91
CA PHE A 28 0.84 -11.72 10.31
C PHE A 28 0.14 -10.99 9.15
N TYR A 29 -0.03 -9.69 9.27
CA TYR A 29 -0.68 -8.85 8.27
C TYR A 29 0.09 -7.55 8.06
N LEU A 30 0.40 -7.23 6.81
CA LEU A 30 1.12 -6.01 6.43
C LEU A 30 0.26 -5.12 5.54
N ALA A 31 0.04 -3.88 5.93
CA ALA A 31 -0.57 -2.86 5.09
C ALA A 31 0.44 -1.73 4.84
N CYS A 32 0.79 -1.50 3.59
CA CYS A 32 1.59 -0.36 3.17
C CYS A 32 0.68 0.66 2.51
N ASP A 33 0.28 1.66 3.29
CA ASP A 33 -0.49 2.79 2.79
C ASP A 33 0.44 3.82 2.14
N GLU A 34 -0.02 4.40 1.04
CA GLU A 34 0.74 5.28 0.15
C GLU A 34 2.18 4.82 -0.17
N ILE A 35 2.34 3.53 -0.51
CA ILE A 35 3.66 2.95 -0.81
C ILE A 35 4.39 3.63 -1.98
N GLY A 36 3.65 4.23 -2.93
CA GLY A 36 4.24 5.00 -4.02
C GLY A 36 5.04 6.21 -3.53
N HIS A 37 4.85 6.62 -2.28
CA HIS A 37 5.54 7.72 -1.62
C HIS A 37 6.59 7.27 -0.60
N PHE A 38 6.92 5.98 -0.54
CA PHE A 38 8.01 5.50 0.31
C PHE A 38 9.34 5.91 -0.32
N PHE A 39 9.89 7.03 0.14
CA PHE A 39 11.19 7.55 -0.26
C PHE A 39 12.17 7.56 0.92
N VAL A 40 13.37 7.06 0.67
CA VAL A 40 14.61 7.32 1.39
C VAL A 40 15.49 8.01 0.34
N GLU A 41 16.30 8.99 0.71
CA GLU A 41 17.11 9.79 -0.22
C GLU A 41 17.78 8.89 -1.29
N GLY A 42 17.28 8.95 -2.53
CA GLY A 42 17.72 8.09 -3.64
C GLY A 42 16.60 7.38 -4.41
N PRO A 43 16.93 6.67 -5.50
CA PRO A 43 15.94 6.01 -6.34
C PRO A 43 15.56 4.63 -5.77
N LYS A 44 14.34 4.52 -5.20
CA LYS A 44 13.58 3.29 -4.84
C LYS A 44 13.75 2.70 -3.43
N ALA A 45 13.23 3.42 -2.42
CA ALA A 45 13.21 2.92 -1.04
C ALA A 45 12.11 1.88 -0.73
N ASP A 46 11.02 1.89 -1.49
CA ASP A 46 9.93 0.93 -1.36
C ASP A 46 10.40 -0.53 -1.46
N SER A 47 11.32 -0.82 -2.38
CA SER A 47 11.88 -2.16 -2.58
C SER A 47 12.74 -2.64 -1.40
N GLU A 48 13.51 -1.73 -0.79
CA GLU A 48 14.34 -2.00 0.38
C GLU A 48 13.47 -2.24 1.61
N ILE A 49 12.48 -1.39 1.82
CA ILE A 49 11.49 -1.53 2.88
C ILE A 49 10.78 -2.89 2.78
N LEU A 50 10.22 -3.23 1.62
CA LEU A 50 9.53 -4.51 1.43
C LEU A 50 10.46 -5.71 1.63
N ARG A 51 11.73 -5.59 1.23
CA ARG A 51 12.76 -6.62 1.45
C ARG A 51 13.01 -6.86 2.94
N HIS A 52 12.88 -5.85 3.80
CA HIS A 52 13.00 -6.01 5.25
C HIS A 52 11.72 -6.55 5.91
N LEU A 53 10.55 -6.20 5.39
CA LEU A 53 9.25 -6.56 5.97
C LEU A 53 8.79 -7.98 5.57
N PHE A 54 8.91 -8.38 4.30
CA PHE A 54 8.40 -9.68 3.85
C PHE A 54 8.99 -10.91 4.58
N PRO A 55 10.30 -10.97 4.90
CA PRO A 55 10.83 -12.09 5.67
C PRO A 55 10.17 -12.26 7.05
N ARG A 56 9.62 -11.19 7.63
CA ARG A 56 8.92 -11.23 8.93
C ARG A 56 7.57 -11.95 8.88
N MET A 57 7.03 -12.10 7.68
CA MET A 57 5.78 -12.79 7.42
C MET A 57 5.96 -14.31 7.29
N SER A 58 7.19 -14.78 7.07
CA SER A 58 7.50 -16.21 6.87
C SER A 58 7.12 -17.12 8.05
N GLN A 59 6.96 -16.54 9.24
CA GLN A 59 6.55 -17.26 10.45
C GLN A 59 5.08 -17.71 10.40
N PHE A 60 4.27 -17.15 9.49
CA PHE A 60 2.86 -17.45 9.37
C PHE A 60 2.53 -17.96 7.96
N LYS A 61 1.98 -19.17 7.89
CA LYS A 61 1.60 -19.80 6.61
C LYS A 61 0.55 -18.99 5.82
N GLU A 62 -0.31 -18.27 6.53
CA GLU A 62 -1.45 -17.53 5.97
C GLU A 62 -1.26 -16.01 6.07
N ALA A 63 0.00 -15.56 6.16
CA ALA A 63 0.29 -14.13 6.21
C ALA A 63 -0.20 -13.43 4.94
N LYS A 64 -0.81 -12.25 5.10
CA LYS A 64 -1.33 -11.47 3.97
C LYS A 64 -0.75 -10.08 3.97
N TRP A 65 -0.61 -9.52 2.78
CA TRP A 65 -0.21 -8.13 2.62
C TRP A 65 -1.10 -7.39 1.63
N ILE A 66 -1.18 -6.08 1.84
CA ILE A 66 -1.88 -5.14 0.99
C ILE A 66 -0.98 -3.93 0.72
N LEU A 67 -0.89 -3.56 -0.56
CA LEU A 67 -0.22 -2.34 -1.00
C LEU A 67 -1.27 -1.40 -1.58
N ILE A 68 -1.30 -0.18 -1.06
CA ILE A 68 -2.25 0.87 -1.44
C ILE A 68 -1.45 2.10 -1.81
N SER A 69 -1.76 2.72 -2.93
CA SER A 69 -1.26 4.08 -3.22
C SER A 69 -2.05 4.73 -4.32
N THR A 70 -1.93 6.06 -4.39
CA THR A 70 -2.26 6.83 -5.57
C THR A 70 -1.07 6.78 -6.57
N PRO A 71 -1.26 6.41 -7.85
CA PRO A 71 -0.17 6.26 -8.79
C PRO A 71 0.41 7.63 -9.14
N ALA A 72 1.63 7.89 -8.68
CA ALA A 72 2.40 9.07 -9.07
C ALA A 72 3.19 8.84 -10.39
N GLY A 73 3.49 7.59 -10.73
CA GLY A 73 4.21 7.21 -11.95
C GLY A 73 4.26 5.70 -12.15
N LYS A 74 4.59 5.25 -13.38
CA LYS A 74 4.73 3.84 -13.75
C LYS A 74 6.08 3.27 -13.30
N GLN A 75 6.35 3.32 -12.00
CA GLN A 75 7.62 2.89 -11.42
C GLN A 75 7.43 2.36 -10.00
N GLY A 76 8.46 1.69 -9.49
CA GLY A 76 8.46 1.12 -8.14
C GLY A 76 7.76 -0.23 -8.05
N SER A 77 7.79 -0.80 -6.86
CA SER A 77 7.28 -2.12 -6.52
C SER A 77 5.78 -2.22 -6.76
N LEU A 78 5.01 -1.18 -6.39
CA LEU A 78 3.57 -1.18 -6.61
C LEU A 78 3.22 -1.29 -8.10
N TRP A 79 3.91 -0.55 -8.97
CA TRP A 79 3.71 -0.66 -10.42
C TRP A 79 4.04 -2.07 -10.93
N ASN A 80 5.16 -2.63 -10.49
CA ASN A 80 5.55 -3.99 -10.88
C ASN A 80 4.50 -5.03 -10.43
N TYR A 81 4.00 -4.90 -9.20
CA TYR A 81 2.93 -5.76 -8.68
C TYR A 81 1.61 -5.58 -9.41
N TYR A 82 1.28 -4.36 -9.81
CA TYR A 82 0.10 -4.03 -10.59
C TYR A 82 0.18 -4.62 -12.01
N GLU A 83 1.30 -4.47 -12.71
CA GLU A 83 1.50 -4.97 -14.07
C GLU A 83 1.46 -6.51 -14.15
N GLU A 84 2.03 -7.19 -13.15
CA GLU A 84 1.95 -8.64 -13.01
C GLU A 84 0.62 -9.11 -12.42
N GLY A 85 -0.14 -8.20 -11.83
CA GLY A 85 -1.25 -8.48 -10.92
C GLY A 85 -2.29 -9.42 -11.52
N PHE A 86 -2.78 -9.04 -12.69
CA PHE A 86 -3.79 -9.79 -13.44
C PHE A 86 -3.31 -11.13 -13.98
N LYS A 87 -2.00 -11.41 -13.90
CA LYS A 87 -1.38 -12.65 -14.41
C LYS A 87 -1.09 -13.66 -13.29
N LYS A 88 -1.06 -13.24 -12.02
CA LYS A 88 -0.71 -14.12 -10.89
C LYS A 88 -1.96 -14.63 -10.20
N HIS A 89 -2.12 -15.96 -10.19
CA HIS A 89 -3.18 -16.62 -9.42
C HIS A 89 -3.01 -16.30 -7.92
N LYS A 90 -4.12 -16.17 -7.20
CA LYS A 90 -4.17 -15.76 -5.78
C LYS A 90 -3.65 -14.34 -5.50
N ARG A 91 -3.63 -13.45 -6.48
CA ARG A 91 -3.45 -12.01 -6.27
C ARG A 91 -4.69 -11.28 -6.76
N LEU A 92 -5.26 -10.44 -5.90
CA LEU A 92 -6.28 -9.46 -6.24
C LEU A 92 -5.58 -8.13 -6.54
N THR A 93 -5.64 -7.71 -7.78
CA THR A 93 -5.21 -6.38 -8.20
C THR A 93 -6.43 -5.62 -8.68
N ALA A 94 -6.65 -4.44 -8.10
CA ALA A 94 -7.78 -3.58 -8.42
C ALA A 94 -7.29 -2.13 -8.60
N GLN A 95 -7.97 -1.43 -9.50
CA GLN A 95 -7.80 -0.01 -9.71
C GLN A 95 -9.18 0.61 -9.83
N SER A 96 -9.40 1.73 -9.16
CA SER A 96 -10.68 2.41 -9.24
C SER A 96 -10.56 3.92 -9.05
N ASP A 97 -11.53 4.65 -9.57
CA ASP A 97 -11.68 6.09 -9.42
C ASP A 97 -12.21 6.44 -8.02
N SER A 98 -11.80 7.60 -7.49
CA SER A 98 -12.23 8.04 -6.15
C SER A 98 -13.75 8.08 -5.94
N LEU A 99 -14.54 8.43 -6.97
CA LEU A 99 -16.00 8.47 -6.85
C LEU A 99 -16.62 7.08 -6.77
N PHE A 100 -16.01 6.08 -7.42
CA PHE A 100 -16.46 4.70 -7.32
C PHE A 100 -16.11 4.13 -5.94
N MET A 101 -14.88 4.40 -5.46
CA MET A 101 -14.43 3.95 -4.13
C MET A 101 -15.20 4.62 -2.98
N ASN A 102 -15.55 5.90 -3.13
CA ASN A 102 -16.34 6.63 -2.16
C ASN A 102 -17.40 7.51 -2.88
N PRO A 103 -18.63 6.97 -3.06
CA PRO A 103 -19.73 7.69 -3.70
C PRO A 103 -20.19 8.95 -2.95
N LEU A 104 -19.81 9.10 -1.67
CA LEU A 104 -20.19 10.22 -0.82
C LEU A 104 -19.26 11.42 -0.96
N VAL A 105 -18.17 11.31 -1.73
CA VAL A 105 -17.26 12.45 -1.96
C VAL A 105 -17.99 13.57 -2.69
N ASN A 106 -17.80 14.80 -2.21
CA ASN A 106 -18.39 15.98 -2.83
C ASN A 106 -17.90 16.16 -4.27
N LYS A 107 -18.83 16.14 -5.23
CA LYS A 107 -18.52 16.27 -6.66
C LYS A 107 -17.90 17.63 -7.03
N ALA A 108 -18.25 18.70 -6.31
CA ALA A 108 -17.65 20.01 -6.54
C ALA A 108 -16.18 20.04 -6.12
N PHE A 109 -15.85 19.36 -5.01
CA PHE A 109 -14.46 19.17 -4.58
C PHE A 109 -13.67 18.39 -5.64
N LEU A 110 -14.18 17.26 -6.13
CA LEU A 110 -13.49 16.48 -7.19
C LEU A 110 -13.29 17.27 -8.49
N LYS A 111 -14.28 18.08 -8.90
CA LYS A 111 -14.13 18.95 -10.07
C LYS A 111 -13.03 19.99 -9.89
N ARG A 112 -12.93 20.59 -8.70
CA ARG A 112 -11.85 21.52 -8.35
C ARG A 112 -10.49 20.84 -8.38
N GLU A 113 -10.33 19.70 -7.72
CA GLU A 113 -9.06 18.96 -7.71
C GLU A 113 -8.62 18.53 -9.11
N LYS A 114 -9.57 18.07 -9.94
CA LYS A 114 -9.30 17.75 -11.35
C LYS A 114 -8.87 18.96 -12.19
N SER A 115 -9.30 20.18 -11.83
CA SER A 115 -8.87 21.41 -12.51
C SER A 115 -7.49 21.89 -12.06
N LEU A 116 -7.11 21.60 -10.82
CA LEU A 116 -5.81 21.93 -10.25
C LEU A 116 -4.72 20.93 -10.68
N SER A 117 -5.10 19.67 -10.82
CA SER A 117 -4.22 18.62 -11.32
C SER A 117 -4.38 18.47 -12.83
N LEU A 118 -3.43 19.02 -13.60
CA LEU A 118 -3.34 18.80 -15.05
C LEU A 118 -3.10 17.32 -15.43
N THR A 119 -2.96 16.39 -14.47
CA THR A 119 -2.51 15.01 -14.72
C THR A 119 -3.13 13.89 -13.86
N LEU A 120 -3.91 14.14 -12.80
CA LEU A 120 -4.39 13.06 -11.92
C LEU A 120 -5.92 12.93 -11.94
N SER A 121 -6.42 12.01 -12.76
CA SER A 121 -7.57 11.20 -12.34
C SER A 121 -7.08 10.37 -11.15
N SER A 122 -7.59 10.68 -9.96
CA SER A 122 -7.27 10.01 -8.70
C SER A 122 -7.63 8.52 -8.78
N LEU A 123 -6.68 7.75 -9.27
CA LEU A 123 -6.71 6.30 -9.34
C LEU A 123 -6.14 5.81 -8.02
N THR A 124 -6.78 4.88 -7.34
CA THR A 124 -6.13 4.16 -6.23
C THR A 124 -5.83 2.76 -6.75
N ALA A 125 -4.56 2.38 -6.76
CA ALA A 125 -4.14 1.03 -7.08
C ALA A 125 -4.06 0.22 -5.78
N LEU A 126 -4.87 -0.83 -5.69
CA LEU A 126 -4.91 -1.77 -4.58
C LEU A 126 -4.36 -3.11 -5.06
N THR A 127 -3.27 -3.58 -4.48
CA THR A 127 -2.83 -4.96 -4.68
C THR A 127 -2.88 -5.73 -3.36
N ILE A 128 -3.70 -6.77 -3.33
CA ILE A 128 -3.88 -7.73 -2.26
C ILE A 128 -3.37 -9.10 -2.75
N THR A 129 -2.54 -9.79 -2.00
CA THR A 129 -2.20 -11.20 -2.27
C THR A 129 -2.85 -12.13 -1.25
N TRP A 130 -3.34 -13.28 -1.72
CA TRP A 130 -4.04 -14.33 -0.99
C TRP A 130 -3.20 -15.59 -0.81
#